data_AF-A0A0J8BRN2-F1
#
_entry.id   AF-A0A0J8BRN2-F1
#
_cell.length_a   1.000
_cell.length_b   1.000
_cell.length_c   1.000
_cell.angle_alpha   90.00
_cell.angle_beta   90.00
_cell.angle_gamma   90.00
#
_symmetry.space_group_name_H-M   'P 1'
#
loop_
_entity.id
_entity.type
_entity.pdbx_description
1 polymer ?
#
loop_
_entity_poly.entity_id
_entity_poly.type
_entity_poly.pdbx_seq_one_letter_code
_entity_poly.pdbx_strand_id
1 'polypeptide(L)'
;MVGRRATEKTEVQDDDNRGKSKKTKVLNETEERRTDEQHNYHSEDDQEFEEGDGAQPIGEVLRVSNDGVEKKKHFKAFEFDRNRFELEDTVLVAPEEGKVKPSVTIIKDIFQTEGGSLMVCTQRFYRPEEAKNKAGGTWESRDARELFYSYHLDEVPANAVMHKCMIHCVPLHKPLLDRRQHPGFIVRKFYDYVEQQVQNLTDKECKYVLPDQHLPKE
;
A
#
# COMPACT_ATOMS: atom_id res chain seq x y z
N MET A 1 -50.29 -31.62 -43.13
CA MET A 1 -50.12 -32.92 -42.42
C MET A 1 -49.49 -33.92 -43.41
N VAL A 2 -48.45 -34.73 -43.16
CA VAL A 2 -47.34 -34.91 -42.15
C VAL A 2 -46.25 -35.77 -42.90
N GLY A 3 -44.94 -35.86 -42.63
CA GLY A 3 -43.95 -35.28 -41.70
C GLY A 3 -42.71 -36.22 -41.60
N ARG A 4 -41.48 -35.71 -41.33
CA ARG A 4 -40.18 -36.45 -41.37
C ARG A 4 -39.13 -35.73 -40.48
N ARG A 5 -38.06 -36.32 -39.93
CA ARG A 5 -37.64 -37.75 -39.74
C ARG A 5 -36.71 -37.86 -38.50
N ALA A 6 -36.82 -39.01 -37.82
CA ALA A 6 -36.00 -39.73 -36.83
C ALA A 6 -34.47 -39.48 -36.65
N THR A 7 -33.86 -40.23 -35.70
CA THR A 7 -32.58 -39.95 -34.99
C THR A 7 -31.78 -41.19 -34.55
N GLU A 8 -30.47 -41.03 -34.27
CA GLU A 8 -29.45 -42.01 -33.80
C GLU A 8 -28.46 -41.31 -32.79
N LYS A 9 -27.70 -41.88 -31.82
CA LYS A 9 -27.07 -43.20 -31.50
C LYS A 9 -25.67 -43.39 -32.15
N THR A 10 -24.48 -43.07 -31.60
CA THR A 10 -23.71 -43.35 -30.32
C THR A 10 -22.88 -44.65 -30.25
N GLU A 11 -21.54 -44.56 -30.04
CA GLU A 11 -20.65 -45.35 -29.10
C GLU A 11 -19.13 -45.20 -29.41
N VAL A 12 -18.24 -45.92 -28.69
CA VAL A 12 -17.08 -45.34 -27.96
C VAL A 12 -15.91 -46.36 -27.67
N GLN A 13 -14.65 -45.88 -27.48
CA GLN A 13 -13.39 -46.57 -26.95
C GLN A 13 -12.70 -47.67 -27.83
N ASP A 14 -11.43 -48.15 -27.68
CA ASP A 14 -10.09 -47.78 -27.07
C ASP A 14 -9.02 -48.85 -27.53
N ASP A 15 -7.70 -48.88 -27.24
CA ASP A 15 -6.56 -47.91 -27.26
C ASP A 15 -5.17 -48.66 -27.04
N ASP A 16 -4.02 -47.94 -26.99
CA ASP A 16 -2.71 -48.22 -26.33
C ASP A 16 -1.46 -48.78 -27.11
N ASN A 17 -0.29 -48.16 -26.80
CA ASN A 17 1.10 -48.66 -26.64
C ASN A 17 2.18 -48.80 -27.78
N ARG A 18 3.41 -48.29 -27.46
CA ARG A 18 4.74 -48.99 -27.49
C ARG A 18 5.89 -48.79 -28.54
N GLY A 19 6.39 -47.57 -28.75
CA GLY A 19 7.85 -47.20 -28.67
C GLY A 19 9.00 -47.70 -29.61
N LYS A 20 10.17 -47.02 -29.47
CA LYS A 20 11.58 -47.30 -29.93
C LYS A 20 12.11 -46.92 -31.35
N SER A 21 12.81 -45.77 -31.40
CA SER A 21 14.23 -45.57 -31.83
C SER A 21 14.76 -45.88 -33.26
N LYS A 22 15.37 -44.87 -33.95
CA LYS A 22 16.82 -44.79 -34.39
C LYS A 22 17.13 -43.83 -35.58
N LYS A 23 18.17 -42.97 -35.41
CA LYS A 23 19.13 -42.39 -36.42
C LYS A 23 18.54 -41.57 -37.61
N THR A 24 19.26 -40.69 -38.34
CA THR A 24 20.73 -40.49 -38.53
C THR A 24 21.12 -39.00 -38.64
N LYS A 25 22.42 -38.68 -38.49
CA LYS A 25 23.04 -37.33 -38.66
C LYS A 25 23.16 -36.89 -40.12
N VAL A 26 23.20 -35.56 -40.33
CA VAL A 26 24.17 -34.86 -41.21
C VAL A 26 24.67 -33.61 -40.44
N LEU A 27 25.86 -33.10 -40.75
CA LEU A 27 26.55 -31.99 -40.05
C LEU A 27 26.97 -30.87 -41.03
N ASN A 28 27.25 -29.69 -40.46
CA ASN A 28 28.18 -28.60 -40.84
C ASN A 28 27.51 -27.27 -40.46
N GLU A 29 27.91 -26.55 -39.41
CA GLU A 29 29.18 -25.82 -39.18
C GLU A 29 29.34 -24.56 -40.06
N THR A 30 29.16 -23.38 -39.45
CA THR A 30 29.95 -22.13 -39.59
C THR A 30 29.49 -21.16 -38.46
N GLU A 31 30.36 -20.24 -38.00
CA GLU A 31 30.22 -19.51 -36.73
C GLU A 31 29.66 -18.07 -36.80
N GLU A 32 29.37 -17.54 -35.60
CA GLU A 32 29.51 -16.13 -35.15
C GLU A 32 28.81 -14.97 -35.91
N ARG A 33 27.74 -14.42 -35.31
CA ARG A 33 27.68 -13.11 -34.57
C ARG A 33 26.23 -12.81 -34.13
N ARG A 34 25.97 -12.44 -32.87
CA ARG A 34 25.93 -11.06 -32.29
C ARG A 34 25.05 -10.10 -33.12
N THR A 35 24.11 -9.34 -32.56
CA THR A 35 24.05 -8.73 -31.20
C THR A 35 22.67 -8.81 -30.53
N ASP A 36 22.68 -8.63 -29.21
CA ASP A 36 21.50 -8.53 -28.33
C ASP A 36 20.80 -7.16 -28.44
N GLU A 37 19.46 -7.14 -28.40
CA GLU A 37 18.66 -5.92 -28.25
C GLU A 37 18.24 -5.71 -26.78
N GLN A 38 19.21 -5.37 -25.93
CA GLN A 38 18.92 -4.84 -24.60
C GLN A 38 18.49 -3.38 -24.71
N HIS A 39 17.20 -3.10 -24.54
CA HIS A 39 16.65 -1.74 -24.50
C HIS A 39 16.99 -1.05 -23.17
N ASN A 40 18.26 -0.68 -22.99
CA ASN A 40 18.72 0.10 -21.84
C ASN A 40 18.30 1.57 -22.00
N TYR A 41 17.15 1.94 -21.42
CA TYR A 41 16.82 3.33 -21.16
C TYR A 41 17.55 3.80 -19.88
N HIS A 42 18.84 4.07 -20.02
CA HIS A 42 19.56 4.93 -19.08
C HIS A 42 19.12 6.38 -19.33
N SER A 43 18.20 6.86 -18.51
CA SER A 43 17.95 8.29 -18.37
C SER A 43 19.04 8.88 -17.49
N GLU A 44 20.14 9.33 -18.09
CA GLU A 44 21.22 10.07 -17.42
C GLU A 44 20.79 11.52 -17.12
N ASP A 45 19.67 11.67 -16.41
CA ASP A 45 19.29 12.91 -15.71
C ASP A 45 20.06 12.97 -14.38
N ASP A 46 21.39 13.14 -14.47
CA ASP A 46 22.25 13.52 -13.33
C ASP A 46 21.92 14.97 -12.91
N GLN A 47 20.74 15.16 -12.32
CA GLN A 47 20.46 16.33 -11.51
C GLN A 47 21.27 16.21 -10.23
N GLU A 48 22.25 17.11 -10.04
CA GLU A 48 22.88 17.35 -8.75
C GLU A 48 21.81 17.77 -7.74
N PHE A 49 21.28 16.80 -6.99
CA PHE A 49 20.40 17.07 -5.85
C PHE A 49 21.21 17.88 -4.83
N GLU A 50 20.92 19.17 -4.69
CA GLU A 50 21.63 20.04 -3.76
C GLU A 50 21.60 19.45 -2.33
N GLU A 51 22.77 19.23 -1.74
CA GLU A 51 22.95 18.69 -0.38
C GLU A 51 22.49 19.71 0.68
N GLY A 52 21.17 19.91 0.80
CA GLY A 52 20.59 20.96 1.65
C GLY A 52 19.21 20.70 2.26
N ASP A 53 18.24 20.19 1.50
CA ASP A 53 16.80 20.24 1.91
C ASP A 53 16.04 18.90 1.81
N GLY A 54 16.75 17.79 1.54
CA GLY A 54 16.16 16.45 1.52
C GLY A 54 15.88 15.88 2.92
N ALA A 55 14.82 15.08 3.07
CA ALA A 55 14.50 14.36 4.32
C ALA A 55 15.61 13.37 4.72
N GLN A 56 16.06 13.41 5.98
CA GLN A 56 17.24 12.68 6.46
C GLN A 56 16.88 11.58 7.49
N PRO A 57 17.40 10.34 7.36
CA PRO A 57 17.17 9.30 8.36
C PRO A 57 17.90 9.60 9.68
N ILE A 58 17.27 9.30 10.81
CA ILE A 58 17.84 9.51 12.15
C ILE A 58 18.27 8.16 12.76
N GLY A 59 19.53 8.10 13.17
CA GLY A 59 20.08 7.01 13.98
C GLY A 59 20.60 5.82 13.19
N GLU A 60 20.83 4.71 13.89
CA GLU A 60 21.40 3.49 13.32
C GLU A 60 20.39 2.73 12.45
N VAL A 61 20.91 2.00 11.44
CA VAL A 61 20.13 1.08 10.61
C VAL A 61 19.66 -0.10 11.47
N LEU A 62 18.34 -0.22 11.68
CA LEU A 62 17.74 -1.26 12.52
C LEU A 62 17.81 -2.65 11.91
N ARG A 63 17.58 -2.71 10.59
CA ARG A 63 17.58 -3.91 9.77
C ARG A 63 17.87 -3.53 8.33
N VAL A 64 18.33 -4.52 7.57
CA VAL A 64 18.40 -4.46 6.12
C VAL A 64 17.41 -5.50 5.59
N SER A 65 16.63 -5.15 4.57
CA SER A 65 15.82 -6.11 3.82
C SER A 65 16.27 -6.17 2.36
N ASN A 66 15.81 -7.19 1.66
CA ASN A 66 15.94 -7.35 0.22
C ASN A 66 14.66 -8.05 -0.25
N ASP A 67 13.95 -7.45 -1.21
CA ASP A 67 12.68 -7.93 -1.74
C ASP A 67 12.83 -8.70 -3.06
N GLY A 68 14.08 -8.94 -3.49
CA GLY A 68 14.44 -9.53 -4.77
C GLY A 68 14.70 -8.50 -5.87
N VAL A 69 14.35 -7.22 -5.65
CA VAL A 69 14.61 -6.11 -6.58
C VAL A 69 15.73 -5.22 -6.05
N GLU A 70 15.62 -4.73 -4.82
CA GLU A 70 16.63 -3.85 -4.22
C GLU A 70 16.89 -4.12 -2.72
N LYS A 71 17.92 -3.45 -2.18
CA LYS A 71 18.37 -3.61 -0.79
C LYS A 71 18.03 -2.38 0.06
N LYS A 72 17.00 -2.50 0.90
CA LYS A 72 16.45 -1.41 1.72
C LYS A 72 17.09 -1.37 3.12
N LYS A 73 17.53 -0.20 3.58
CA LYS A 73 18.02 0.06 4.96
C LYS A 73 16.91 0.67 5.79
N HIS A 74 16.58 0.15 6.97
CA HIS A 74 15.43 0.61 7.76
C HIS A 74 15.85 1.38 9.02
N PHE A 75 15.05 2.39 9.42
CA PHE A 75 15.34 3.34 10.51
C PHE A 75 14.16 3.47 11.48
N LYS A 76 14.38 4.07 12.67
CA LYS A 76 13.30 4.39 13.62
C LYS A 76 12.59 5.70 13.31
N ALA A 77 13.30 6.64 12.70
CA ALA A 77 12.90 8.02 12.60
C ALA A 77 13.58 8.72 11.42
N PHE A 78 13.04 9.86 11.02
CA PHE A 78 13.66 10.79 10.07
C PHE A 78 13.37 12.25 10.48
N GLU A 79 14.16 13.19 9.95
CA GLU A 79 13.92 14.63 10.05
C GLU A 79 13.61 15.22 8.68
N PHE A 80 12.60 16.08 8.60
CA PHE A 80 12.26 16.88 7.42
C PHE A 80 11.58 18.19 7.87
N ASP A 81 11.90 19.32 7.24
CA ASP A 81 11.48 20.68 7.67
C ASP A 81 11.59 20.89 9.19
N ARG A 82 12.72 20.45 9.79
CA ARG A 82 13.00 20.52 11.25
C ARG A 82 11.98 19.78 12.14
N ASN A 83 11.13 18.93 11.55
CA ASN A 83 10.20 18.06 12.23
C ASN A 83 10.74 16.63 12.25
N ARG A 84 10.78 16.02 13.44
CA ARG A 84 11.18 14.62 13.64
C ARG A 84 9.96 13.70 13.63
N PHE A 85 9.97 12.73 12.74
CA PHE A 85 8.93 11.70 12.58
C PHE A 85 9.49 10.33 12.94
N GLU A 86 8.68 9.47 13.55
CA GLU A 86 9.04 8.13 14.03
C GLU A 86 8.00 7.09 13.59
N LEU A 87 8.33 5.80 13.75
CA LEU A 87 7.35 4.71 13.59
C LEU A 87 6.14 4.91 14.53
N GLU A 88 4.95 4.54 14.06
CA GLU A 88 3.65 4.71 14.73
C GLU A 88 3.16 6.17 14.94
N ASP A 89 3.90 7.19 14.47
CA ASP A 89 3.35 8.55 14.36
C ASP A 89 2.14 8.57 13.42
N THR A 90 1.10 9.34 13.79
CA THR A 90 0.00 9.69 12.88
C THR A 90 0.30 11.01 12.19
N VAL A 91 0.26 11.04 10.86
CA VAL A 91 0.74 12.18 10.05
C VAL A 91 -0.26 12.57 8.94
N LEU A 92 -0.10 13.80 8.43
CA LEU A 92 -0.65 14.18 7.13
C LEU A 92 0.42 14.03 6.05
N VAL A 93 0.02 13.43 4.93
CA VAL A 93 0.84 13.27 3.71
C VAL A 93 0.23 14.11 2.59
N ALA A 94 1.07 14.87 1.89
CA ALA A 94 0.65 15.68 0.75
C ALA A 94 0.10 14.80 -0.39
N PRO A 95 -0.90 15.28 -1.17
CA PRO A 95 -1.28 14.61 -2.41
C PRO A 95 -0.18 14.82 -3.47
N GLU A 96 0.01 13.82 -4.34
CA GLU A 96 0.97 13.90 -5.47
C GLU A 96 0.59 15.03 -6.44
N GLU A 97 -0.69 15.14 -6.79
CA GLU A 97 -1.20 16.17 -7.69
C GLU A 97 -2.55 16.78 -7.27
N GLY A 98 -2.81 17.98 -7.77
CA GLY A 98 -4.13 18.62 -7.75
C GLY A 98 -4.54 19.23 -6.40
N LYS A 99 -5.85 19.44 -6.23
CA LYS A 99 -6.44 20.08 -5.03
C LYS A 99 -7.18 19.07 -4.15
N VAL A 100 -6.56 17.91 -3.96
CA VAL A 100 -7.04 16.85 -3.06
C VAL A 100 -6.70 17.23 -1.61
N LYS A 101 -7.44 16.70 -0.63
CA LYS A 101 -7.08 16.85 0.79
C LYS A 101 -5.82 16.01 1.08
N PRO A 102 -4.91 16.46 1.97
CA PRO A 102 -3.84 15.60 2.47
C PRO A 102 -4.40 14.29 3.04
N SER A 103 -3.73 13.18 2.73
CA SER A 103 -4.03 11.86 3.28
C SER A 103 -3.70 11.84 4.77
N VAL A 104 -4.49 11.11 5.57
CA VAL A 104 -4.18 10.87 6.99
C VAL A 104 -3.64 9.45 7.11
N THR A 105 -2.47 9.26 7.71
CA THR A 105 -1.82 7.94 7.77
C THR A 105 -1.13 7.67 9.12
N ILE A 106 -0.76 6.40 9.36
CA ILE A 106 0.22 6.00 10.39
C ILE A 106 1.54 5.65 9.70
N ILE A 107 2.69 6.07 10.23
CA ILE A 107 4.00 5.60 9.76
C ILE A 107 4.23 4.15 10.22
N LYS A 108 4.52 3.23 9.30
CA LYS A 108 4.74 1.80 9.59
C LYS A 108 6.14 1.28 9.28
N ASP A 109 6.83 1.88 8.32
CA ASP A 109 8.24 1.61 8.04
C ASP A 109 8.92 2.88 7.51
N ILE A 110 10.21 3.06 7.79
CA ILE A 110 11.02 4.16 7.27
C ILE A 110 12.28 3.52 6.69
N PHE A 111 12.50 3.67 5.39
CA PHE A 111 13.60 2.99 4.71
C PHE A 111 14.27 3.82 3.63
N GLN A 112 15.58 3.62 3.47
CA GLN A 112 16.36 4.15 2.36
C GLN A 112 16.54 3.07 1.30
N THR A 113 16.26 3.42 0.04
CA THR A 113 16.49 2.59 -1.16
C THR A 113 17.99 2.44 -1.47
N GLU A 114 18.36 1.57 -2.41
CA GLU A 114 19.76 1.45 -2.82
C GLU A 114 20.27 2.72 -3.54
N GLY A 115 19.38 3.43 -4.25
CA GLY A 115 19.62 4.75 -4.84
C GLY A 115 19.63 5.93 -3.85
N GLY A 116 19.54 5.68 -2.54
CA GLY A 116 19.67 6.72 -1.50
C GLY A 116 18.39 7.48 -1.13
N SER A 117 17.31 7.35 -1.91
CA SER A 117 16.01 7.96 -1.62
C SER A 117 15.41 7.46 -0.30
N LEU A 118 14.94 8.38 0.54
CA LEU A 118 14.27 8.05 1.79
C LEU A 118 12.76 7.95 1.59
N MET A 119 12.21 6.76 1.87
CA MET A 119 10.83 6.37 1.67
C MET A 119 10.18 6.00 3.00
N VAL A 120 8.86 6.14 3.06
CA VAL A 120 8.04 5.83 4.23
C VAL A 120 6.88 4.92 3.80
N CYS A 121 6.80 3.73 4.39
CA CYS A 121 5.59 2.91 4.29
C CYS A 121 4.56 3.44 5.29
N THR A 122 3.39 3.81 4.79
CA THR A 122 2.33 4.44 5.60
C THR A 122 1.02 3.65 5.49
N GLN A 123 0.26 3.60 6.58
CA GLN A 123 -1.04 2.92 6.63
C GLN A 123 -2.19 3.93 6.63
N ARG A 124 -3.09 3.84 5.66
CA ARG A 124 -4.05 4.90 5.33
C ARG A 124 -5.32 4.88 6.19
N PHE A 125 -5.74 6.06 6.63
CA PHE A 125 -7.12 6.33 7.02
C PHE A 125 -7.87 7.01 5.87
N TYR A 126 -9.12 6.62 5.65
CA TYR A 126 -10.00 7.21 4.64
C TYR A 126 -10.96 8.20 5.29
N ARG A 127 -11.25 9.32 4.63
CA ARG A 127 -12.46 10.09 4.93
C ARG A 127 -13.69 9.36 4.35
N PRO A 128 -14.88 9.48 4.97
CA PRO A 128 -16.09 8.84 4.44
C PRO A 128 -16.36 9.19 2.97
N GLU A 129 -16.13 10.44 2.58
CA GLU A 129 -16.30 10.93 1.20
C GLU A 129 -15.24 10.41 0.19
N GLU A 130 -14.16 9.80 0.68
CA GLU A 130 -13.08 9.19 -0.12
C GLU A 130 -13.24 7.67 -0.22
N ALA A 131 -13.71 7.01 0.85
CA ALA A 131 -13.97 5.58 0.89
C ALA A 131 -15.10 5.18 -0.07
N LYS A 132 -14.90 4.12 -0.86
CA LYS A 132 -15.91 3.58 -1.78
C LYS A 132 -16.87 2.63 -1.07
N ASN A 133 -18.03 2.39 -1.68
CA ASN A 133 -18.98 1.37 -1.27
C ASN A 133 -19.32 0.43 -2.45
N LYS A 134 -19.79 -0.79 -2.16
CA LYS A 134 -20.14 -1.80 -3.19
C LYS A 134 -21.22 -1.37 -4.21
N ALA A 135 -21.88 -0.22 -4.03
CA ALA A 135 -22.80 0.40 -5.00
C ALA A 135 -22.14 1.49 -5.86
N GLY A 136 -20.81 1.65 -5.82
CA GLY A 136 -20.02 2.62 -6.59
C GLY A 136 -19.98 4.04 -6.01
N GLY A 137 -20.79 4.31 -4.98
CA GLY A 137 -20.80 5.57 -4.25
C GLY A 137 -19.67 5.68 -3.22
N THR A 138 -19.81 6.65 -2.31
CA THR A 138 -18.94 6.84 -1.14
C THR A 138 -19.77 6.79 0.15
N TRP A 139 -19.16 7.00 1.32
CA TRP A 139 -19.86 6.96 2.61
C TRP A 139 -20.18 8.37 3.13
N GLU A 140 -21.33 8.52 3.80
CA GLU A 140 -21.67 9.79 4.44
C GLU A 140 -20.88 9.98 5.75
N SER A 141 -20.27 11.17 5.90
CA SER A 141 -19.66 11.63 7.15
C SER A 141 -20.72 12.26 8.07
N ARG A 142 -20.63 12.00 9.38
CA ARG A 142 -21.49 12.65 10.40
C ARG A 142 -20.77 13.69 11.26
N ASP A 143 -19.44 13.70 11.23
CA ASP A 143 -18.57 14.72 11.83
C ASP A 143 -17.40 14.92 10.87
N ALA A 144 -17.02 16.16 10.55
CA ALA A 144 -15.89 16.44 9.66
C ALA A 144 -14.53 15.95 10.20
N ARG A 145 -14.47 15.51 11.45
CA ARG A 145 -13.35 14.78 12.07
C ARG A 145 -13.34 13.28 11.77
N GLU A 146 -14.44 12.70 11.28
CA GLU A 146 -14.60 11.25 11.11
C GLU A 146 -13.63 10.68 10.07
N LEU A 147 -12.94 9.61 10.46
CA LEU A 147 -12.08 8.79 9.60
C LEU A 147 -12.42 7.30 9.79
N PHE A 148 -12.17 6.52 8.75
CA PHE A 148 -12.16 5.06 8.81
C PHE A 148 -10.71 4.57 8.80
N TYR A 149 -10.37 3.69 9.74
CA TYR A 149 -9.10 2.97 9.75
C TYR A 149 -9.10 1.89 8.66
N SER A 150 -7.99 1.66 7.97
CA SER A 150 -7.86 0.58 7.00
C SER A 150 -6.50 -0.11 7.12
N TYR A 151 -6.34 -1.27 6.49
CA TYR A 151 -5.03 -1.90 6.28
C TYR A 151 -4.42 -1.56 4.90
N HIS A 152 -4.88 -0.50 4.23
CA HIS A 152 -4.24 -0.02 3.00
C HIS A 152 -2.85 0.53 3.32
N LEU A 153 -1.83 0.04 2.64
CA LEU A 153 -0.45 0.52 2.75
C LEU A 153 -0.07 1.29 1.48
N ASP A 154 0.38 2.53 1.67
CA ASP A 154 0.91 3.43 0.63
C ASP A 154 2.40 3.69 0.95
N GLU A 155 3.31 3.41 0.01
CA GLU A 155 4.73 3.84 0.11
C GLU A 155 4.89 5.22 -0.52
N VAL A 156 5.47 6.18 0.21
CA VAL A 156 5.62 7.58 -0.23
C VAL A 156 7.02 8.12 0.06
N PRO A 157 7.51 9.12 -0.70
CA PRO A 157 8.73 9.85 -0.36
C PRO A 157 8.64 10.51 1.02
N ALA A 158 9.72 10.51 1.80
CA ALA A 158 9.72 11.06 3.16
C ALA A 158 9.45 12.57 3.21
N ASN A 159 9.79 13.32 2.17
CA ASN A 159 9.47 14.74 2.02
C ASN A 159 7.99 15.02 1.66
N ALA A 160 7.17 14.01 1.36
CA ALA A 160 5.72 14.16 1.22
C ALA A 160 5.00 14.20 2.58
N VAL A 161 5.67 13.85 3.68
CA VAL A 161 5.12 13.90 5.03
C VAL A 161 5.14 15.34 5.55
N MET A 162 3.96 15.90 5.83
CA MET A 162 3.80 17.33 6.12
C MET A 162 3.97 17.66 7.60
N HIS A 163 3.24 16.98 8.49
CA HIS A 163 3.25 17.20 9.93
C HIS A 163 2.52 16.08 10.68
N LYS A 164 2.81 15.92 11.96
CA LYS A 164 2.07 15.05 12.87
C LYS A 164 0.65 15.58 13.08
N CYS A 165 -0.31 14.67 13.19
CA CYS A 165 -1.70 14.98 13.52
C CYS A 165 -2.13 14.23 14.79
N MET A 166 -3.38 14.41 15.19
CA MET A 166 -3.97 13.67 16.32
C MET A 166 -5.24 12.98 15.84
N ILE A 167 -5.39 11.70 16.19
CA ILE A 167 -6.53 10.85 15.84
C ILE A 167 -7.00 10.19 17.13
N HIS A 168 -8.29 10.21 17.44
CA HIS A 168 -8.84 9.55 18.65
C HIS A 168 -9.63 8.32 18.24
N CYS A 169 -9.27 7.13 18.72
CA CYS A 169 -10.10 5.95 18.50
C CYS A 169 -11.19 5.83 19.56
N VAL A 170 -12.46 5.99 19.14
CA VAL A 170 -13.61 6.11 20.04
C VAL A 170 -14.65 5.02 19.69
N PRO A 171 -14.69 3.90 20.44
CA PRO A 171 -15.64 2.81 20.23
C PRO A 171 -17.09 3.29 20.13
N LEU A 172 -17.89 2.68 19.24
CA LEU A 172 -19.19 3.22 18.82
C LEU A 172 -20.16 3.54 19.98
N HIS A 173 -20.14 2.72 21.04
CA HIS A 173 -21.06 2.82 22.17
C HIS A 173 -20.78 4.01 23.11
N LYS A 174 -19.62 4.67 22.98
CA LYS A 174 -19.23 5.85 23.79
C LYS A 174 -19.75 7.14 23.15
N PRO A 175 -19.90 8.25 23.89
CA PRO A 175 -20.16 9.55 23.28
C PRO A 175 -19.02 9.96 22.33
N LEU A 176 -19.30 10.86 21.38
CA LEU A 176 -18.25 11.56 20.64
C LEU A 176 -17.50 12.52 21.58
N LEU A 177 -16.18 12.61 21.41
CA LEU A 177 -15.36 13.53 22.20
C LEU A 177 -15.63 14.99 21.80
N ASP A 178 -15.77 15.88 22.80
CA ASP A 178 -15.90 17.32 22.56
C ASP A 178 -14.71 17.86 21.76
N ARG A 179 -14.99 18.75 20.80
CA ARG A 179 -14.00 19.26 19.84
C ARG A 179 -13.05 20.30 20.43
N ARG A 180 -13.39 20.94 21.55
CA ARG A 180 -12.52 21.91 22.23
C ARG A 180 -11.55 21.22 23.19
N GLN A 181 -12.01 20.17 23.88
CA GLN A 181 -11.20 19.34 24.77
C GLN A 181 -10.32 18.35 23.98
N HIS A 182 -10.85 17.76 22.91
CA HIS A 182 -10.19 16.73 22.11
C HIS A 182 -10.16 17.13 20.62
N PRO A 183 -9.23 18.04 20.23
CA PRO A 183 -8.97 18.35 18.83
C PRO A 183 -8.30 17.17 18.12
N GLY A 184 -8.42 17.13 16.79
CA GLY A 184 -7.95 16.02 15.95
C GLY A 184 -9.07 15.32 15.20
N PHE A 185 -8.76 14.20 14.57
CA PHE A 185 -9.69 13.30 13.90
C PHE A 185 -10.30 12.29 14.88
N ILE A 186 -11.39 11.63 14.49
CA ILE A 186 -12.06 10.57 15.27
C ILE A 186 -12.24 9.33 14.41
N VAL A 187 -11.75 8.19 14.90
CA VAL A 187 -11.89 6.88 14.27
C VAL A 187 -12.86 6.03 15.09
N ARG A 188 -13.90 5.51 14.43
CA ARG A 188 -14.91 4.63 15.05
C ARG A 188 -15.21 3.37 14.23
N LYS A 189 -14.65 3.29 13.02
CA LYS A 189 -14.96 2.27 12.03
C LYS A 189 -13.68 1.81 11.32
N PHE A 190 -13.67 0.55 10.92
CA PHE A 190 -12.71 -0.02 9.98
C PHE A 190 -13.34 -0.02 8.58
N TYR A 191 -12.56 0.32 7.57
CA TYR A 191 -12.88 0.23 6.15
C TYR A 191 -11.99 -0.82 5.51
N ASP A 192 -12.63 -1.87 4.98
CA ASP A 192 -12.00 -2.79 4.06
C ASP A 192 -12.01 -2.16 2.67
N TYR A 193 -10.84 -1.83 2.14
CA TYR A 193 -10.71 -1.16 0.84
C TYR A 193 -10.83 -2.12 -0.35
N VAL A 194 -10.65 -3.42 -0.12
CA VAL A 194 -10.77 -4.48 -1.15
C VAL A 194 -12.25 -4.86 -1.29
N GLU A 195 -12.91 -5.15 -0.16
CA GLU A 195 -14.34 -5.45 -0.12
C GLU A 195 -15.22 -4.19 -0.19
N GLN A 196 -14.68 -2.98 -0.04
CA GLN A 196 -15.44 -1.72 -0.02
C GLN A 196 -16.56 -1.73 1.04
N GLN A 197 -16.25 -2.27 2.23
CA GLN A 197 -17.16 -2.43 3.36
C GLN A 197 -16.66 -1.68 4.60
N VAL A 198 -17.59 -1.23 5.43
CA VAL A 198 -17.29 -0.50 6.68
C VAL A 198 -17.95 -1.21 7.86
N GLN A 199 -17.16 -1.51 8.89
CA GLN A 199 -17.60 -2.13 10.14
C GLN A 199 -17.19 -1.28 11.36
N ASN A 200 -17.92 -1.38 12.46
CA ASN A 200 -17.66 -0.56 13.65
C ASN A 200 -16.57 -1.17 14.54
N LEU A 201 -15.67 -0.33 15.08
CA LEU A 201 -14.58 -0.77 15.95
C LEU A 201 -15.04 -0.99 17.39
N THR A 202 -14.56 -2.07 18.00
CA THR A 202 -14.65 -2.38 19.43
C THR A 202 -13.51 -1.74 20.23
N ASP A 203 -13.64 -1.70 21.56
CA ASP A 203 -12.58 -1.28 22.50
C ASP A 203 -11.31 -2.12 22.40
N LYS A 204 -11.42 -3.39 21.97
CA LYS A 204 -10.26 -4.24 21.72
C LYS A 204 -9.52 -3.77 20.47
N GLU A 205 -10.24 -3.53 19.38
CA GLU A 205 -9.63 -3.11 18.11
C GLU A 205 -9.04 -1.70 18.22
N CYS A 206 -9.72 -0.75 18.89
CA CYS A 206 -9.17 0.60 19.08
C CYS A 206 -7.79 0.62 19.75
N LYS A 207 -7.50 -0.34 20.65
CA LYS A 207 -6.17 -0.50 21.29
C LYS A 207 -5.09 -1.04 20.34
N TYR A 208 -5.46 -1.61 19.20
CA TYR A 208 -4.52 -1.98 18.14
C TYR A 208 -4.42 -0.92 17.03
N VAL A 209 -5.43 -0.05 16.88
CA VAL A 209 -5.37 1.08 15.93
C VAL A 209 -4.33 2.11 16.39
N LEU A 210 -4.29 2.44 17.69
CA LEU A 210 -3.37 3.41 18.29
C LEU A 210 -2.90 2.91 19.66
N PRO A 211 -1.81 2.11 19.74
CA PRO A 211 -1.46 1.36 20.96
C PRO A 211 -1.07 2.23 22.15
N ASP A 212 -0.37 3.36 21.93
CA ASP A 212 0.12 4.22 23.01
C ASP A 212 -0.90 5.26 23.53
N GLN A 213 -2.12 5.27 22.97
CA GLN A 213 -3.15 6.22 23.43
C GLN A 213 -3.68 5.86 24.82
N HIS A 214 -3.12 6.58 25.79
CA HIS A 214 -3.63 6.71 27.14
C HIS A 214 -5.00 7.40 27.10
N LEU A 215 -6.06 6.63 26.84
CA LEU A 215 -7.43 7.06 27.09
C LEU A 215 -7.52 7.65 28.50
N PRO A 216 -8.13 8.84 28.68
CA PRO A 216 -8.33 9.39 30.01
C PRO A 216 -9.16 8.40 30.83
N LYS A 217 -8.75 8.19 32.08
CA LYS A 217 -9.52 7.39 33.03
C LYS A 217 -10.77 8.18 33.43
N GLU A 218 -11.90 7.50 33.41
CA GLU A 218 -13.20 7.97 33.90
C GLU A 218 -13.19 8.18 35.43
#